data_AF-A0A1G9PC55-F1
#
_entry.id   AF-A0A1G9PC55-F1
#
_cell.length_a   1.000
_cell.length_b   1.000
_cell.length_c   1.000
_cell.angle_alpha   90.00
_cell.angle_beta   90.00
_cell.angle_gamma   90.00
#
_symmetry.space_group_name_H-M   'P 1'
#
loop_
_entity.id
_entity.type
_entity.pdbx_description
1 polymer ?
#
loop_
_entity_poly.entity_id
_entity_poly.type
_entity_poly.pdbx_seq_one_letter_code
_entity_poly.pdbx_strand_id
1 'polypeptide(L)'
;MSCAPSGLVGCWLHSYEEDGETTAVYRPSDHPFPPSRRVRRGLEFRADGTFVELRPGPDDRPRPVTGHWRAGEGGRVRVAFPPGQGAPIELTVVSCADDRLVLAK
;
A
#
# COMPACT_ATOMS: atom_id res chain seq x y z
N MET A 1 12.79 -0.55 15.41
CA MET A 1 11.55 0.25 15.40
C MET A 1 10.51 -0.58 14.68
N SER A 2 9.69 -1.28 15.47
CA SER A 2 8.72 -2.24 14.95
C SER A 2 7.46 -1.49 14.53
N CYS A 3 6.96 -1.78 13.32
CA CYS A 3 5.69 -1.25 12.83
C CYS A 3 4.55 -1.78 13.74
N ALA A 4 3.79 -0.88 14.37
CA ALA A 4 2.53 -1.23 15.00
C ALA A 4 1.42 -1.26 13.94
N PRO A 5 0.41 -2.15 14.03
CA PRO A 5 -0.68 -2.21 13.06
C PRO A 5 -1.40 -0.87 12.85
N SER A 6 -1.47 -0.04 13.89
CA SER A 6 -2.05 1.29 13.86
C SER A 6 -1.30 2.26 12.93
N GLY A 7 0.02 2.09 12.75
CA GLY A 7 0.82 2.95 11.87
C GLY A 7 0.52 2.74 10.39
N LEU A 8 0.02 1.56 10.01
CA LEU A 8 -0.33 1.26 8.61
C LEU A 8 -1.64 1.91 8.19
N VAL A 9 -2.53 2.22 9.13
CA VAL A 9 -3.87 2.74 8.83
C VAL A 9 -3.75 4.09 8.14
N GLY A 10 -4.29 4.19 6.93
CA GLY A 10 -4.20 5.39 6.11
C GLY A 10 -4.21 5.09 4.62
N CYS A 11 -4.22 6.17 3.83
CA CYS A 11 -4.12 6.15 2.37
C CYS A 11 -2.69 6.45 1.95
N TRP A 12 -2.09 5.53 1.20
CA TRP A 12 -0.69 5.52 0.82
C TRP A 12 -0.55 5.50 -0.70
N LEU A 13 0.18 6.46 -1.26
CA LEU A 13 0.50 6.54 -2.69
C LEU A 13 1.98 6.25 -2.92
N HIS A 14 2.28 5.50 -3.97
CA HIS A 14 3.64 5.12 -4.32
C HIS A 14 4.48 6.34 -4.74
N SER A 15 5.56 6.57 -4.00
CA SER A 15 6.61 7.56 -4.27
C SER A 15 7.76 6.92 -5.05
N TYR A 16 7.61 6.80 -6.37
CA TYR A 16 8.62 6.23 -7.26
C TYR A 16 9.99 6.90 -7.13
N GLU A 17 9.98 8.18 -6.82
CA GLU A 17 11.15 9.03 -6.68
C GLU A 17 12.00 8.67 -5.45
N GLU A 18 11.39 8.02 -4.46
CA GLU A 18 12.02 7.65 -3.19
C GLU A 18 12.31 6.15 -3.08
N ASP A 19 11.95 5.36 -4.10
CA ASP A 19 12.21 3.93 -4.13
C ASP A 19 13.72 3.64 -4.05
N GLY A 20 14.07 2.64 -3.24
CA GLY A 20 15.40 2.06 -3.24
C GLY A 20 15.52 0.90 -4.24
N GLU A 21 16.69 0.27 -4.31
CA GLU A 21 16.91 -0.91 -5.14
C GLU A 21 15.98 -2.07 -4.73
N THR A 22 15.84 -2.30 -3.42
CA THR A 22 15.08 -3.41 -2.83
C THR A 22 13.80 -3.00 -2.10
N THR A 23 13.48 -1.70 -2.08
CA THR A 23 12.35 -1.16 -1.33
C THR A 23 11.49 -0.23 -2.17
N ALA A 24 10.18 -0.30 -1.94
CA ALA A 24 9.20 0.63 -2.48
C ALA A 24 8.72 1.58 -1.37
N VAL A 25 8.69 2.88 -1.65
CA VAL A 25 8.30 3.91 -0.68
C VAL A 25 6.90 4.43 -1.01
N TYR A 26 6.08 4.56 0.02
CA TYR A 26 4.76 5.16 -0.07
C TYR A 26 4.67 6.34 0.88
N ARG A 27 3.95 7.38 0.44
CA ARG A 27 3.65 8.58 1.22
C ARG A 27 2.13 8.73 1.38
N PRO A 28 1.66 9.46 2.42
CA PRO A 28 0.25 9.81 2.55
C PRO A 28 -0.33 10.42 1.28
N SER A 29 -1.62 10.21 1.03
CA SER A 29 -2.28 10.69 -0.19
C SER A 29 -2.28 12.21 -0.40
N ASP A 30 -2.09 12.98 0.67
CA ASP A 30 -1.96 14.45 0.69
C ASP A 30 -0.51 14.93 0.52
N HIS A 31 0.45 14.02 0.41
CA HIS A 31 1.85 14.37 0.15
C HIS A 31 2.00 15.13 -1.18
N PRO A 32 2.78 16.24 -1.23
CA PRO A 32 2.93 17.07 -2.42
C PRO A 32 3.86 16.42 -3.45
N PHE A 33 3.38 15.39 -4.13
CA PHE A 33 4.15 14.68 -5.14
C PHE A 33 4.55 15.59 -6.31
N PRO A 34 5.75 15.41 -6.87
CA PRO A 34 6.09 16.04 -8.15
C PRO A 34 5.18 15.47 -9.26
N PRO A 35 4.99 16.23 -10.36
CA PRO A 35 4.25 15.75 -11.52
C PRO A 35 4.81 14.43 -12.04
N SER A 36 3.95 13.42 -12.15
CA SER A 36 4.30 12.10 -12.67
C SER A 36 3.65 11.88 -14.04
N ARG A 37 4.37 11.23 -14.95
CA ARG A 37 3.85 10.79 -16.25
C ARG A 37 3.07 9.47 -16.17
N ARG A 38 3.01 8.86 -14.98
CA ARG A 38 2.38 7.54 -14.72
C ARG A 38 1.46 7.65 -13.50
N VAL A 39 0.35 6.92 -13.52
CA VAL A 39 -0.56 6.80 -12.37
C VAL A 39 0.16 6.13 -11.20
N ARG A 40 0.12 6.75 -10.00
CA ARG A 40 0.68 6.18 -8.77
C ARG A 40 -0.21 5.02 -8.27
N ARG A 41 0.41 3.90 -7.92
CA ARG A 41 -0.30 2.83 -7.20
C ARG A 41 -0.73 3.36 -5.83
N GLY A 42 -1.98 3.10 -5.44
CA GLY A 42 -2.52 3.49 -4.14
C GLY A 42 -2.90 2.28 -3.30
N LEU A 43 -2.61 2.35 -2.00
CA LEU A 43 -2.96 1.36 -0.99
C LEU A 43 -3.72 2.07 0.14
N GLU A 44 -4.82 1.52 0.60
CA GLU A 44 -5.53 2.00 1.78
C GLU A 44 -5.64 0.86 2.79
N PHE A 45 -5.17 1.08 4.00
CA PHE A 45 -5.41 0.19 5.13
C PHE A 45 -6.38 0.87 6.08
N ARG A 46 -7.54 0.27 6.33
CA ARG A 46 -8.52 0.77 7.30
C ARG A 46 -8.37 0.03 8.63
N ALA A 47 -8.71 0.71 9.72
CA ALA A 47 -8.62 0.18 11.08
C ALA A 47 -9.53 -1.04 11.34
N ASP A 48 -10.59 -1.21 10.54
CA ASP A 48 -11.50 -2.36 10.58
C ASP A 48 -10.93 -3.62 9.88
N GLY A 49 -9.72 -3.53 9.32
CA GLY A 49 -9.10 -4.60 8.55
C GLY A 49 -9.46 -4.58 7.05
N THR A 50 -10.18 -3.57 6.57
CA THR A 50 -10.44 -3.41 5.12
C THR A 50 -9.19 -2.89 4.42
N PHE A 51 -8.88 -3.49 3.27
CA PHE A 51 -7.81 -3.07 2.38
C PHE A 51 -8.38 -2.62 1.04
N VAL A 52 -7.91 -1.50 0.50
CA VAL A 52 -8.26 -1.06 -0.85
C VAL A 52 -6.98 -0.86 -1.65
N GLU A 53 -6.90 -1.51 -2.81
CA GLU A 53 -5.84 -1.28 -3.78
C GLU A 53 -6.39 -0.50 -4.97
N LEU A 54 -5.80 0.67 -5.24
CA LEU A 54 -6.04 1.42 -6.46
C LEU A 54 -5.13 0.86 -7.56
N ARG A 55 -5.67 -0.05 -8.36
CA ARG A 55 -4.97 -0.63 -9.51
C ARG A 55 -5.14 0.25 -10.75
N PRO A 56 -4.11 0.42 -11.59
CA PRO A 56 -4.29 0.97 -12.93
C PRO A 56 -5.31 0.11 -13.69
N GLY A 57 -6.41 0.72 -14.13
CA GLY A 57 -7.38 0.04 -14.98
C GLY A 57 -6.93 0.02 -16.44
N PRO A 58 -7.41 -0.95 -17.24
CA PRO A 58 -7.13 -0.99 -18.69
C PRO A 58 -7.68 0.22 -19.46
N ASP A 59 -8.61 0.98 -18.87
CA ASP A 59 -9.27 2.15 -19.47
C ASP A 59 -8.74 3.48 -18.90
N ASP A 60 -7.51 3.50 -18.34
CA ASP A 60 -6.90 4.64 -17.62
C ASP A 60 -7.70 5.15 -16.40
N ARG A 61 -8.69 4.39 -15.94
CA ARG A 61 -9.44 4.66 -14.71
C ARG A 61 -8.95 3.75 -13.59
N PRO A 62 -8.40 4.28 -12.49
CA PRO A 62 -8.08 3.47 -11.32
C PRO A 62 -9.33 2.74 -10.84
N ARG A 63 -9.25 1.40 -10.69
CA ARG A 63 -10.36 0.61 -10.13
C ARG A 63 -9.96 0.15 -8.71
N PRO A 64 -10.73 0.52 -7.68
CA PRO A 64 -10.47 0.04 -6.33
C PRO A 64 -10.80 -1.45 -6.26
N VAL A 65 -9.83 -2.25 -5.81
CA VAL A 65 -10.03 -3.65 -5.46
C VAL A 65 -10.06 -3.74 -3.94
N THR A 66 -11.18 -4.19 -3.38
CA THR A 66 -11.35 -4.25 -1.93
C THR A 66 -11.07 -5.66 -1.43
N GLY A 67 -10.28 -5.76 -0.36
CA GLY A 67 -9.95 -6.99 0.34
C GLY A 67 -9.89 -6.77 1.84
N HIS A 68 -9.30 -7.74 2.53
CA HIS A 68 -9.05 -7.68 3.96
C HIS A 68 -7.57 -7.87 4.24
N TRP A 69 -7.02 -7.06 5.15
CA TRP A 69 -5.65 -7.20 5.59
C TRP A 69 -5.55 -7.68 7.04
N ARG A 70 -4.46 -8.38 7.33
CA ARG A 70 -4.06 -8.72 8.71
C ARG A 70 -2.57 -8.56 8.86
N ALA A 71 -2.15 -7.89 9.93
CA ALA A 71 -0.75 -7.88 10.34
C ALA A 71 -0.36 -9.27 10.87
N GLY A 72 0.81 -9.75 10.44
CA GLY A 72 1.49 -10.93 10.96
C GLY A 72 2.81 -10.54 11.62
N GLU A 73 3.61 -11.55 11.97
CA GLU A 73 4.92 -11.33 12.60
C GLU A 73 5.96 -10.78 11.59
N GLY A 74 6.96 -10.07 12.13
CA GLY A 74 8.10 -9.60 11.34
C GLY A 74 7.76 -8.61 10.22
N GLY A 75 6.68 -7.83 10.38
CA GLY A 75 6.26 -6.84 9.39
C GLY A 75 5.51 -7.43 8.19
N ARG A 76 5.17 -8.72 8.22
CA ARG A 76 4.35 -9.32 7.16
C ARG A 76 2.91 -8.84 7.27
N VAL A 77 2.32 -8.47 6.13
CA VAL A 77 0.90 -8.12 6.03
C VAL A 77 0.29 -9.00 4.94
N ARG A 78 -0.71 -9.78 5.33
CA ARG A 78 -1.44 -10.62 4.38
C ARG A 78 -2.69 -9.90 3.93
N VAL A 79 -2.91 -9.85 2.63
CA VAL A 79 -4.11 -9.30 2.02
C VAL A 79 -4.83 -10.43 1.28
N ALA A 80 -6.10 -10.62 1.62
CA ALA A 80 -6.98 -11.55 0.92
C ALA A 80 -8.07 -10.75 0.18
N PHE A 81 -8.35 -11.15 -1.05
CA PHE A 81 -9.43 -10.57 -1.84
C PHE A 81 -10.61 -11.55 -1.94
N PRO A 82 -11.84 -11.05 -2.14
CA PRO A 82 -12.97 -11.92 -2.48
C PRO A 82 -12.71 -12.75 -3.75
N PRO A 83 -13.33 -13.93 -3.89
CA PRO A 83 -13.22 -14.74 -5.10
C PRO A 83 -13.48 -13.93 -6.37
N GLY A 84 -12.60 -14.04 -7.35
CA GLY A 84 -12.69 -13.32 -8.63
C GLY A 84 -12.14 -11.89 -8.63
N GLN A 85 -11.69 -11.34 -7.48
CA GLN A 85 -11.13 -9.98 -7.40
C GLN A 85 -9.58 -9.93 -7.30
N GLY A 86 -8.93 -11.08 -7.13
CA GLY A 86 -7.47 -11.20 -7.16
C GLY A 86 -6.96 -12.39 -6.34
N ALA A 87 -5.71 -12.76 -6.57
CA ALA A 87 -5.01 -13.70 -5.70
C ALA A 87 -4.62 -13.00 -4.38
N PRO A 88 -4.60 -13.70 -3.24
CA PRO A 88 -4.02 -13.18 -2.01
C PRO A 88 -2.57 -12.74 -2.22
N ILE A 89 -2.18 -11.66 -1.55
CA ILE A 89 -0.80 -11.13 -1.60
C ILE A 89 -0.23 -11.02 -0.19
N GLU A 90 1.09 -11.09 -0.09
CA GLU A 90 1.82 -10.80 1.14
C GLU A 90 2.73 -9.59 0.91
N LEU A 91 2.61 -8.57 1.75
CA LEU A 91 3.46 -7.39 1.76
C LEU A 91 4.44 -7.50 2.92
N THR A 92 5.70 -7.10 2.73
CA THR A 92 6.69 -7.04 3.81
C THR A 92 6.95 -5.59 4.15
N VAL A 93 6.48 -5.15 5.31
CA VAL A 93 6.68 -3.79 5.85
C VAL A 93 8.06 -3.73 6.48
N VAL A 94 8.95 -2.95 5.85
CA VAL A 94 10.30 -2.68 6.35
C VAL A 94 10.25 -1.61 7.45
N SER A 95 9.46 -0.56 7.23
CA SER A 95 9.23 0.50 8.22
C SER A 95 7.91 1.22 7.95
N CYS A 96 7.35 1.83 8.98
CA CYS A 96 6.13 2.61 8.90
C CYS A 96 6.14 3.70 9.97
N ALA A 97 5.86 4.93 9.54
CA ALA A 97 5.73 6.14 10.34
C ALA A 97 4.59 6.99 9.75
N ASP A 98 4.15 8.02 10.48
CA ASP A 98 2.97 8.84 10.09
C ASP A 98 3.04 9.39 8.65
N ASP A 99 4.23 9.70 8.16
CA ASP A 99 4.46 10.30 6.84
C ASP A 99 5.10 9.35 5.82
N ARG A 100 5.38 8.09 6.19
CA ARG A 100 6.18 7.19 5.35
C ARG A 100 5.93 5.71 5.62
N LEU A 101 5.64 4.98 4.56
CA LEU A 101 5.56 3.52 4.54
C LEU A 101 6.61 2.96 3.59
N VAL A 102 7.38 1.97 4.04
CA VAL A 102 8.39 1.30 3.22
C VAL A 102 8.08 -0.20 3.14
N LEU A 103 7.93 -0.69 1.91
CA LEU A 103 7.70 -2.10 1.61
C LEU A 103 8.94 -2.70 0.94
N ALA A 104 9.21 -3.98 1.18
CA ALA A 104 10.16 -4.73 0.36
C ALA A 104 9.58 -5.00 -1.05
N LYS A 105 10.44 -5.01 -2.07
CA LYS A 105 10.09 -5.38 -3.46
C LYS A 105 10.05 -6.89 -3.66
#